data_AF-A0A9R1BXP1-F1
#
_entry.id   AF-A0A9R1BXP1-F1
#
_cell.length_a   1.000
_cell.length_b   1.000
_cell.length_c   1.000
_cell.angle_alpha   90.00
_cell.angle_beta   90.00
_cell.angle_gamma   90.00
#
_symmetry.space_group_name_H-M   'P 1'
#
loop_
_entity.id
_entity.type
_entity.pdbx_description
1 polymer ?
#
loop_
_entity_poly.entity_id
_entity_poly.type
_entity_poly.pdbx_seq_one_letter_code
_entity_poly.pdbx_strand_id
1 'polypeptide(L)'
;MQEVTRGILSRESSNLRIPLHVSSVAHQLFVSGSASGWGRYDDSAVVKVYETLTGVKVEGRPPMLNKEDVLRSLPVEWPEVPMDDLVSSASHDSKKVLVVLDDDPTGTQTVHDIEVLTEWPVEALTEQFLKLPTCFFILTNSRSMTADKAALLVKDICRNLEAAAKTVPGISYTVVLRGDSTLRGHFPEEADAVVSVLGDMDAWIICPFFLQG
;
A
#
# COMPACT_ATOMS: atom_id res chain seq x y z
N MET A 1 14.18 1.40 -0.22
CA MET A 1 12.89 0.79 0.17
C MET A 1 12.53 1.22 1.58
N GLN A 2 13.46 1.16 2.54
CA GLN A 2 13.22 1.64 3.90
C GLN A 2 13.21 3.17 3.99
N GLU A 3 13.92 3.87 3.10
CA GLU A 3 13.93 5.34 3.03
C GLU A 3 12.53 5.94 2.84
N VAL A 4 11.77 5.40 1.87
CA VAL A 4 10.39 5.82 1.57
C VAL A 4 9.46 5.52 2.76
N THR A 5 9.47 4.29 3.27
CA THR A 5 8.63 3.90 4.41
C THR A 5 8.93 4.71 5.68
N ARG A 6 10.21 5.01 5.98
CA ARG A 6 10.60 5.80 7.15
C ARG A 6 10.22 7.27 7.01
N GLY A 7 10.37 7.84 5.81
CA GLY A 7 9.94 9.21 5.51
C GLY A 7 8.44 9.39 5.69
N ILE A 8 7.65 8.45 5.18
CA ILE A 8 6.19 8.46 5.29
C ILE A 8 5.76 8.32 6.75
N LEU A 9 6.28 7.33 7.49
CA LEU A 9 5.97 7.14 8.91
C LEU A 9 6.33 8.38 9.74
N SER A 10 7.47 9.00 9.46
CA SER A 10 7.89 10.23 10.16
C SER A 10 7.02 11.44 9.82
N ARG A 11 6.53 11.54 8.58
CA ARG A 11 5.66 12.64 8.15
C ARG A 11 4.24 12.47 8.70
N GLU A 12 3.69 11.27 8.60
CA GLU A 12 2.35 10.95 9.10
C GLU A 12 2.26 11.04 10.62
N SER A 13 3.29 10.58 11.35
CA SER A 13 3.36 10.77 12.81
C SER A 13 3.38 12.24 13.23
N SER A 14 4.08 13.09 12.48
CA SER A 14 4.06 14.54 12.69
C SER A 14 2.68 15.14 12.43
N ASN A 15 2.02 14.73 11.34
CA ASN A 15 0.67 15.19 10.99
C ASN A 15 -0.37 14.79 12.05
N LEU A 16 -0.30 13.54 12.51
CA LEU A 16 -1.22 12.97 13.50
C LEU A 16 -0.85 13.30 14.95
N ARG A 17 0.28 13.98 15.18
CA ARG A 17 0.85 14.30 16.50
C ARG A 17 1.04 13.06 17.40
N ILE A 18 1.36 11.92 16.79
CA ILE A 18 1.63 10.67 17.49
C ILE A 18 3.15 10.50 17.59
N PRO A 19 3.73 10.37 18.80
CA PRO A 19 5.17 10.20 18.94
C PRO A 19 5.61 8.81 18.46
N LEU A 20 6.37 8.74 17.37
CA LEU A 20 7.00 7.51 16.87
C LEU A 20 8.53 7.55 17.07
N HIS A 21 8.97 7.49 18.32
CA HIS A 21 10.39 7.67 18.69
C HIS A 21 11.37 6.79 17.89
N VAL A 22 11.05 5.51 17.69
CA VAL A 22 11.91 4.59 16.95
C VAL A 22 12.00 4.97 15.47
N SER A 23 10.88 5.34 14.85
CA SER A 23 10.84 5.73 13.43
C SER A 23 11.55 7.06 13.19
N SER A 24 11.33 8.06 14.07
CA SER A 24 11.99 9.36 13.97
C SER A 24 13.51 9.24 14.15
N VAL A 25 13.98 8.44 15.10
CA VAL A 25 15.41 8.17 15.29
C VAL A 25 15.99 7.46 14.06
N ALA A 26 15.31 6.43 13.54
CA ALA A 26 15.75 5.71 12.36
C ALA A 26 15.85 6.61 11.11
N HIS A 27 14.90 7.55 10.94
CA HIS A 27 14.92 8.53 9.86
C HIS A 27 16.07 9.55 10.02
N GLN A 28 16.29 10.08 11.23
CA GLN A 28 17.40 11.00 11.50
C GLN A 28 18.77 10.36 11.25
N LEU A 29 18.95 9.10 11.65
CA LEU A 29 20.18 8.36 11.40
C LEU A 29 20.44 8.18 9.90
N PHE A 30 19.38 7.90 9.15
CA PHE A 30 19.45 7.80 7.70
C PHE A 30 19.86 9.13 7.05
N VAL A 31 19.18 10.23 7.41
CA VAL A 31 19.53 11.58 6.92
C VAL A 31 20.97 11.94 7.25
N SER A 32 21.44 11.61 8.46
CA SER A 32 22.84 11.81 8.87
C SER A 32 23.82 11.00 8.01
N GLY A 33 23.47 9.78 7.62
CA GLY A 33 24.29 8.95 6.73
C GLY A 33 24.36 9.50 5.31
N SER A 34 23.21 9.92 4.78
CA SER A 34 23.14 10.57 3.48
C SER A 34 23.94 11.87 3.44
N ALA A 35 23.82 12.72 4.45
CA ALA A 35 24.57 13.97 4.59
C ALA A 35 26.09 13.75 4.74
N SER A 36 26.50 12.59 5.29
CA SER A 36 27.90 12.21 5.43
C SER A 36 28.51 11.60 4.15
N GLY A 37 27.79 11.68 3.02
CA GLY A 37 28.27 11.21 1.71
C GLY A 37 27.97 9.74 1.42
N TRP A 38 27.26 9.04 2.32
CA TRP A 38 26.93 7.62 2.15
C TRP A 38 25.57 7.37 1.47
N GLY A 39 24.84 8.42 1.08
CA GLY A 39 23.49 8.31 0.51
C GLY A 39 23.39 7.66 -0.86
N ARG A 40 24.53 7.30 -1.49
CA ARG A 40 24.58 6.52 -2.74
C ARG A 40 24.63 5.01 -2.50
N TYR A 41 24.86 4.59 -1.25
CA TYR A 41 24.82 3.19 -0.83
C TYR A 41 23.40 2.86 -0.33
N ASP A 42 23.07 1.57 -0.23
CA ASP A 42 21.76 1.14 0.26
C ASP A 42 21.51 1.53 1.74
N ASP A 43 20.31 1.23 2.26
CA ASP A 43 19.86 1.60 3.61
C ASP A 43 20.80 1.11 4.75
N SER A 44 21.71 0.15 4.47
CA SER A 44 22.76 -0.27 5.40
C SER A 44 23.88 0.76 5.60
N ALA A 45 23.92 1.83 4.79
CA ALA A 45 24.84 2.96 4.90
C ALA A 45 24.80 3.65 6.27
N VAL A 46 23.67 3.57 6.99
CA VAL A 46 23.57 4.00 8.40
C VAL A 46 24.63 3.34 9.28
N VAL A 47 25.00 2.09 9.00
CA VAL A 47 26.05 1.39 9.74
C VAL A 47 27.38 2.13 9.60
N LYS A 48 27.71 2.66 8.42
CA LYS A 48 28.94 3.42 8.18
C LYS A 48 29.04 4.69 9.01
N VAL A 49 27.91 5.33 9.32
CA VAL A 49 27.85 6.47 10.23
C VAL A 49 28.30 6.07 11.62
N TYR A 50 27.77 4.96 12.14
CA TYR A 50 28.15 4.45 13.45
C TYR A 50 29.59 3.94 13.49
N GLU A 51 30.05 3.24 12.45
CA GLU A 51 31.46 2.81 12.36
C GLU A 51 32.40 4.01 12.38
N THR A 52 32.05 5.09 11.67
CA THR A 52 32.85 6.33 11.62
C THR A 52 32.84 7.08 12.94
N LEU A 53 31.68 7.19 13.61
CA LEU A 53 31.53 7.91 14.88
C LEU A 53 32.17 7.17 16.06
N THR A 54 32.07 5.85 16.07
CA THR A 54 32.50 5.03 17.22
C THR A 54 33.87 4.38 17.03
N GLY A 55 34.37 4.32 15.79
CA GLY A 55 35.56 3.55 15.43
C GLY A 55 35.36 2.03 15.50
N VAL A 56 34.15 1.56 15.84
CA VAL A 56 33.81 0.13 15.90
C VAL A 56 33.47 -0.36 14.51
N LYS A 57 34.18 -1.36 14.01
CA LYS A 57 33.87 -2.01 12.74
C LYS A 57 32.75 -3.03 12.95
N VAL A 58 31.66 -2.90 12.20
CA VAL A 58 30.54 -3.85 12.20
C VAL A 58 30.90 -4.94 11.18
N GLU A 59 31.71 -5.89 11.62
CA GLU A 59 31.99 -7.11 10.88
C GLU A 59 31.25 -8.27 11.54
N GLY A 60 30.36 -8.91 10.80
CA GLY A 60 29.62 -10.08 11.28
C GLY A 60 28.57 -10.54 10.29
N ARG A 61 28.51 -11.85 10.06
CA ARG A 61 27.31 -12.46 9.51
C ARG A 61 26.26 -12.36 10.61
N PRO A 62 25.11 -11.67 10.43
CA PRO A 62 24.06 -11.72 11.42
C PRO A 62 23.72 -13.20 11.67
N PRO A 63 23.41 -13.60 12.92
CA PRO A 63 22.98 -14.97 13.18
C PRO A 63 21.78 -15.24 12.26
N MET A 64 21.86 -16.32 11.49
CA MET A 64 20.73 -16.75 10.67
C MET A 64 19.58 -17.07 11.63
N LEU A 65 18.54 -16.24 11.59
CA LEU A 65 17.33 -16.49 12.37
C LEU A 65 16.61 -17.68 11.75
N ASN A 66 16.26 -18.66 12.58
CA ASN A 66 15.42 -19.76 12.14
C ASN A 66 13.98 -19.27 11.99
N LYS A 67 13.38 -19.47 10.82
CA LYS A 67 12.00 -19.08 10.51
C LYS A 67 11.00 -19.60 11.54
N GLU A 68 11.13 -20.86 11.96
CA GLU A 68 10.22 -21.50 12.91
C GLU A 68 10.31 -20.86 14.29
N ASP A 69 11.53 -20.55 14.75
CA ASP A 69 11.74 -19.92 16.06
C ASP A 69 11.14 -18.50 16.09
N VAL A 70 11.29 -17.73 15.00
CA VAL A 70 10.69 -16.40 14.87
C VAL A 70 9.17 -16.47 14.83
N LEU A 71 8.59 -17.37 14.02
CA LEU A 71 7.13 -17.53 13.94
C LEU A 71 6.52 -17.98 15.28
N ARG A 72 7.21 -18.84 16.03
CA ARG A 72 6.77 -19.26 17.38
C ARG A 72 6.80 -18.13 18.41
N SER A 73 7.61 -17.09 18.18
CA SER A 73 7.67 -15.91 19.04
C SER A 73 6.59 -14.88 18.75
N LEU A 74 5.79 -15.07 17.69
CA LEU A 74 4.63 -14.21 17.43
C LEU A 74 3.60 -14.36 18.56
N PRO A 75 2.80 -13.31 18.82
CA PRO A 75 1.67 -13.42 19.73
C PRO A 75 0.75 -14.59 19.34
N VAL A 76 0.08 -15.18 20.33
CA VAL A 76 -0.94 -16.21 20.09
C VAL A 76 -1.99 -15.64 19.14
N GLU A 77 -2.38 -16.44 18.14
CA GLU A 77 -3.45 -16.06 17.20
C GLU A 77 -4.70 -15.65 17.97
N TRP A 78 -5.39 -14.63 17.46
CA TRP A 78 -6.65 -14.20 18.05
C TRP A 78 -7.62 -15.40 18.03
N PRO A 79 -8.21 -15.79 19.19
CA PRO A 79 -8.90 -17.06 19.33
C PRO A 79 -10.24 -17.11 18.60
N GLU A 80 -10.81 -15.95 18.31
CA GLU A 80 -12.05 -15.81 17.55
C GLU A 80 -11.70 -15.56 16.09
N VAL A 81 -12.33 -16.28 15.17
CA VAL A 81 -12.23 -15.97 13.74
C VAL A 81 -13.48 -15.14 13.42
N PRO A 82 -13.40 -13.80 13.38
CA PRO A 82 -14.58 -12.96 13.15
C PRO A 82 -15.07 -13.02 11.71
N MET A 83 -14.55 -13.95 10.88
CA MET A 83 -14.83 -14.02 9.46
C MET A 83 -16.30 -14.32 9.21
N ASP A 84 -16.93 -15.19 10.00
CA ASP A 84 -18.36 -15.51 9.89
C ASP A 84 -19.24 -14.30 10.27
N ASP A 85 -18.85 -13.56 11.31
CA ASP A 85 -19.52 -12.32 11.73
C ASP A 85 -19.32 -11.19 10.71
N LEU A 86 -18.13 -11.09 10.10
CA LEU A 86 -17.81 -10.12 9.05
C LEU A 86 -18.58 -10.43 7.76
N VAL A 87 -18.64 -11.70 7.35
CA VAL A 87 -19.37 -12.14 6.14
C VAL A 87 -20.86 -11.92 6.33
N SER A 88 -21.42 -12.28 7.47
CA SER A 88 -22.85 -12.07 7.76
C SER A 88 -23.21 -10.58 7.81
N SER A 89 -22.36 -9.74 8.42
CA SER A 89 -22.54 -8.29 8.47
C SER A 89 -22.41 -7.64 7.08
N ALA A 90 -21.41 -8.04 6.29
CA ALA A 90 -21.20 -7.55 4.93
C ALA A 90 -22.30 -7.99 3.94
N SER A 91 -23.02 -9.08 4.25
CA SER A 91 -24.13 -9.58 3.44
C SER A 91 -25.44 -8.80 3.65
N HIS A 92 -25.57 -8.07 4.77
CA HIS A 92 -26.80 -7.41 5.18
C HIS A 92 -26.93 -5.96 4.71
N ASP A 93 -25.83 -5.30 4.35
CA ASP A 93 -25.83 -3.92 3.90
C ASP A 93 -25.19 -3.78 2.52
N SER A 94 -25.96 -3.29 1.55
CA SER A 94 -25.51 -2.80 0.22
C SER A 94 -24.27 -3.50 -0.38
N LYS A 95 -24.47 -4.44 -1.31
CA LYS A 95 -23.37 -5.02 -2.13
C LYS A 95 -22.62 -3.92 -2.90
N LYS A 96 -21.58 -3.36 -2.29
CA LYS A 96 -20.64 -2.44 -2.95
C LYS A 96 -19.75 -3.25 -3.87
N VAL A 97 -19.57 -2.79 -5.10
CA VAL A 97 -18.59 -3.34 -6.02
C VAL A 97 -17.19 -2.99 -5.51
N LEU A 98 -16.32 -3.97 -5.41
CA LEU A 98 -14.91 -3.74 -5.09
C LEU A 98 -14.12 -3.40 -6.36
N VAL A 99 -13.53 -2.21 -6.40
CA VAL A 99 -12.68 -1.77 -7.51
C VAL A 99 -11.23 -1.76 -7.02
N VAL A 100 -10.40 -2.63 -7.57
CA VAL A 100 -8.99 -2.73 -7.18
C VAL A 100 -8.13 -1.99 -8.19
N LEU A 101 -7.37 -0.98 -7.74
CA LEU A 101 -6.33 -0.35 -8.57
C LEU A 101 -5.01 -1.06 -8.31
N ASP A 102 -4.47 -1.72 -9.32
CA ASP A 102 -3.23 -2.49 -9.22
C ASP A 102 -2.10 -1.73 -9.94
N ASP A 103 -1.04 -1.42 -9.20
CA ASP A 103 0.10 -0.62 -9.70
C ASP A 103 1.00 -1.40 -10.68
N ASP A 104 0.84 -2.73 -10.76
CA ASP A 104 1.73 -3.61 -11.52
C ASP A 104 1.04 -4.84 -12.14
N PRO A 105 1.30 -5.12 -13.43
CA PRO A 105 0.75 -6.29 -14.12
C PRO A 105 1.12 -7.64 -13.52
N THR A 106 2.16 -7.75 -12.68
CA THR A 106 2.49 -9.05 -12.07
C THR A 106 1.52 -9.45 -10.95
N GLY A 107 0.87 -8.48 -10.30
CA GLY A 107 -0.09 -8.72 -9.21
C GLY A 107 -1.37 -9.41 -9.68
N THR A 108 -1.86 -9.03 -10.86
CA THR A 108 -3.11 -9.55 -11.43
C THR A 108 -3.02 -11.02 -11.90
N GLN A 109 -1.81 -11.55 -12.12
CA GLN A 109 -1.59 -12.95 -12.53
C GLN A 109 -1.99 -13.97 -11.47
N THR A 110 -2.21 -13.53 -10.24
CA THR A 110 -2.60 -14.38 -9.09
C THR A 110 -4.11 -14.44 -8.85
N VAL A 111 -4.90 -13.78 -9.70
CA VAL A 111 -6.35 -13.66 -9.56
C VAL A 111 -7.04 -14.48 -10.65
N HIS A 112 -8.07 -15.24 -10.28
CA HIS A 112 -8.88 -16.05 -11.20
C HIS A 112 -10.33 -15.57 -11.19
N ASP A 113 -11.00 -15.67 -12.33
CA ASP A 113 -12.43 -15.35 -12.51
C ASP A 113 -12.83 -13.91 -12.11
N ILE A 114 -11.90 -12.97 -12.22
CA ILE A 114 -12.15 -11.53 -12.02
C ILE A 114 -11.68 -10.76 -13.26
N GLU A 115 -12.53 -9.85 -13.73
CA GLU A 115 -12.23 -8.96 -14.87
C GLU A 115 -11.09 -7.99 -14.54
N VAL A 116 -10.18 -7.81 -15.49
CA VAL A 116 -9.06 -6.86 -15.41
C VAL A 116 -9.17 -5.87 -16.56
N LEU A 117 -9.44 -4.62 -16.23
CA LEU A 117 -9.49 -3.52 -17.19
C LEU A 117 -8.10 -2.89 -17.34
N THR A 118 -7.63 -2.77 -18.57
CA THR A 118 -6.39 -2.06 -18.92
C THR A 118 -6.67 -0.64 -19.44
N GLU A 119 -7.93 -0.31 -19.64
CA GLU A 119 -8.43 0.99 -20.07
C GLU A 119 -9.69 1.32 -19.25
N TRP A 120 -9.89 2.60 -18.93
CA TRP A 120 -10.96 3.04 -18.01
C TRP A 120 -11.72 4.28 -18.52
N PRO A 121 -12.13 4.34 -19.81
CA PRO A 121 -13.11 5.35 -20.22
C PRO A 121 -14.44 5.14 -19.46
N VAL A 122 -15.21 6.22 -19.29
CA VAL A 122 -16.46 6.19 -18.51
C VAL A 122 -17.44 5.16 -19.08
N GLU A 123 -17.45 4.96 -20.39
CA GLU A 123 -18.27 3.99 -21.11
C GLU A 123 -17.93 2.55 -20.71
N ALA A 124 -16.63 2.19 -20.72
CA ALA A 124 -16.19 0.85 -20.34
C ALA A 124 -16.45 0.56 -18.85
N LEU A 125 -16.26 1.54 -17.98
CA LEU A 125 -16.59 1.41 -16.56
C LEU A 125 -18.10 1.26 -16.33
N THR A 126 -18.91 1.98 -17.11
CA THR A 126 -20.38 1.86 -17.06
C THR A 126 -20.82 0.45 -17.48
N GLU A 127 -20.28 -0.06 -18.59
CA GLU A 127 -20.53 -1.44 -19.03
C GLU A 127 -20.11 -2.47 -17.97
N GLN A 128 -18.97 -2.25 -17.32
CA GLN A 128 -18.51 -3.12 -16.25
C GLN A 128 -19.44 -3.08 -15.04
N PHE A 129 -19.91 -1.90 -14.61
CA PHE A 129 -20.89 -1.80 -13.52
C PHE A 129 -22.23 -2.43 -13.87
N LEU A 130 -22.69 -2.36 -15.13
CA LEU A 130 -23.94 -2.98 -15.59
C LEU A 130 -23.92 -4.52 -15.51
N LYS A 131 -22.73 -5.15 -15.52
CA LYS A 131 -22.58 -6.59 -15.28
C LYS A 131 -22.83 -6.99 -13.82
N LEU A 132 -22.97 -6.02 -12.91
CA LEU A 132 -23.11 -6.22 -11.46
C LEU A 132 -22.01 -7.11 -10.86
N PRO A 133 -20.72 -6.84 -11.13
CA PRO A 133 -19.63 -7.64 -10.59
C PRO A 133 -19.54 -7.45 -9.07
N THR A 134 -19.06 -8.47 -8.36
CA THR A 134 -18.65 -8.32 -6.97
C THR A 134 -17.33 -7.55 -6.85
N CYS A 135 -16.43 -7.76 -7.81
CA CYS A 135 -15.10 -7.16 -7.86
C CYS A 135 -14.62 -7.03 -9.32
N PHE A 136 -13.79 -6.03 -9.61
CA PHE A 136 -12.96 -5.99 -10.81
C PHE A 136 -11.67 -5.20 -10.56
N PHE A 137 -10.67 -5.44 -11.40
CA PHE A 137 -9.37 -4.78 -11.33
C PHE A 137 -9.25 -3.71 -12.42
N ILE A 138 -8.55 -2.64 -12.10
CA ILE A 138 -8.00 -1.68 -13.06
C ILE A 138 -6.48 -1.76 -12.93
N LEU A 139 -5.83 -2.19 -14.00
CA LEU A 139 -4.38 -2.24 -14.07
C LEU A 139 -3.86 -0.84 -14.45
N THR A 140 -3.29 -0.12 -13.49
CA THR A 140 -2.79 1.25 -13.70
C THR A 140 -1.40 1.26 -14.31
N ASN A 141 -0.59 0.23 -14.00
CA ASN A 141 0.84 0.17 -14.35
C ASN A 141 1.60 1.43 -13.89
N SER A 142 1.17 2.03 -12.77
CA SER A 142 1.66 3.33 -12.29
C SER A 142 3.05 3.26 -11.65
N ARG A 143 3.55 2.06 -11.29
CA ARG A 143 4.81 1.90 -10.55
C ARG A 143 6.03 2.58 -11.18
N SER A 144 6.07 2.60 -12.51
CA SER A 144 7.20 3.18 -13.27
C SER A 144 7.08 4.69 -13.48
N MET A 145 5.97 5.29 -13.04
CA MET A 145 5.70 6.71 -13.21
C MET A 145 6.41 7.55 -12.13
N THR A 146 6.29 8.87 -12.26
CA THR A 146 6.61 9.77 -11.15
C THR A 146 5.41 9.86 -10.22
N ALA A 147 5.63 10.13 -8.93
CA ALA A 147 4.56 10.25 -7.94
C ALA A 147 3.45 11.23 -8.40
N ASP A 148 3.82 12.40 -8.93
CA ASP A 148 2.85 13.38 -9.46
C ASP A 148 1.99 12.81 -10.59
N LYS A 149 2.59 12.02 -11.49
CA LYS A 149 1.86 11.43 -12.62
C LYS A 149 0.95 10.29 -12.16
N ALA A 150 1.42 9.46 -11.22
CA ALA A 150 0.61 8.42 -10.60
C ALA A 150 -0.59 9.01 -9.85
N ALA A 151 -0.38 10.08 -9.07
CA ALA A 151 -1.45 10.78 -8.38
C ALA A 151 -2.48 11.39 -9.36
N LEU A 152 -2.04 11.99 -10.48
CA LEU A 152 -2.96 12.50 -11.51
C LEU A 152 -3.76 11.37 -12.16
N LEU A 153 -3.09 10.26 -12.50
CA LEU A 153 -3.72 9.07 -13.07
C LEU A 153 -4.80 8.51 -12.14
N VAL A 154 -4.50 8.33 -10.85
CA VAL A 154 -5.47 7.85 -9.85
C VAL A 154 -6.66 8.81 -9.73
N LYS A 155 -6.42 10.13 -9.72
CA LYS A 155 -7.52 11.11 -9.71
C LYS A 155 -8.43 10.96 -10.93
N ASP A 156 -7.86 10.77 -12.11
CA ASP A 156 -8.63 10.60 -13.34
C ASP A 156 -9.43 9.29 -13.34
N ILE A 157 -8.85 8.20 -12.86
CA ILE A 157 -9.57 6.93 -12.67
C ILE A 157 -10.74 7.11 -11.70
N CYS A 158 -10.51 7.73 -10.53
CA CYS A 158 -11.57 7.98 -9.54
C CYS A 158 -12.71 8.86 -10.10
N ARG A 159 -12.39 9.91 -10.87
CA ARG A 159 -13.41 10.75 -11.54
C ARG A 159 -14.23 9.95 -12.55
N ASN A 160 -13.58 9.09 -13.34
CA ASN A 160 -14.27 8.25 -14.30
C ASN A 160 -15.17 7.21 -13.61
N LEU A 161 -14.71 6.64 -12.49
CA LEU A 161 -15.51 5.74 -11.65
C LEU A 161 -16.74 6.45 -11.08
N GLU A 162 -16.60 7.66 -10.54
CA GLU A 162 -17.75 8.45 -10.08
C GLU A 162 -18.74 8.75 -11.20
N ALA A 163 -18.24 9.14 -12.38
CA ALA A 163 -19.07 9.43 -13.53
C ALA A 163 -19.85 8.18 -13.99
N ALA A 164 -19.18 7.04 -14.09
CA ALA A 164 -19.79 5.76 -14.47
C ALA A 164 -20.76 5.24 -13.40
N ALA A 165 -20.44 5.37 -12.12
CA ALA A 165 -21.35 4.95 -11.05
C ALA A 165 -22.65 5.77 -11.06
N LYS A 166 -22.60 7.06 -11.41
CA LYS A 166 -23.79 7.92 -11.52
C LYS A 166 -24.72 7.53 -12.67
N THR A 167 -24.24 6.85 -13.71
CA THR A 167 -25.07 6.42 -14.84
C THR A 167 -25.81 5.10 -14.58
N VAL A 168 -25.38 4.32 -13.57
CA VAL A 168 -25.96 3.02 -13.23
C VAL A 168 -26.78 3.11 -11.94
N PRO A 169 -28.12 3.05 -12.01
CA PRO A 169 -28.97 3.19 -10.83
C PRO A 169 -28.71 2.10 -9.79
N GLY A 170 -28.56 2.51 -8.53
CA GLY A 170 -28.42 1.59 -7.40
C GLY A 170 -27.03 0.96 -7.24
N ILE A 171 -26.04 1.36 -8.04
CA ILE A 171 -24.66 0.90 -7.86
C ILE A 171 -23.97 1.69 -6.74
N SER A 172 -23.19 0.99 -5.94
CA SER A 172 -22.25 1.57 -5.00
C SER A 172 -20.92 0.82 -5.13
N TYR A 173 -19.81 1.49 -4.86
CA TYR A 173 -18.50 0.88 -4.99
C TYR A 173 -17.54 1.36 -3.89
N THR A 174 -16.43 0.64 -3.73
CA THR A 174 -15.30 1.04 -2.90
C THR A 174 -14.00 0.79 -3.66
N VAL A 175 -12.99 1.62 -3.41
CA VAL A 175 -11.67 1.49 -4.04
C VAL A 175 -10.68 0.87 -3.07
N VAL A 176 -9.90 -0.09 -3.55
CA VAL A 176 -8.74 -0.64 -2.85
C VAL A 176 -7.51 -0.41 -3.71
N LEU A 177 -6.48 0.20 -3.13
CA LEU A 177 -5.17 0.30 -3.74
C LEU A 177 -4.37 -0.96 -3.43
N ARG A 178 -4.01 -1.71 -4.46
CA ARG A 178 -3.12 -2.87 -4.33
C ARG A 178 -1.72 -2.45 -4.74
N GLY A 179 -0.82 -2.39 -3.77
CA GLY A 179 0.62 -2.27 -3.99
C GLY A 179 1.33 -3.61 -3.78
N ASP A 180 2.62 -3.67 -4.07
CA ASP A 180 3.41 -4.88 -3.81
C ASP A 180 3.86 -5.05 -2.36
N SER A 181 4.24 -6.28 -2.00
CA SER A 181 4.73 -6.67 -0.68
C SER A 181 6.03 -5.98 -0.27
N THR A 182 6.72 -5.37 -1.22
CA THR A 182 7.96 -4.62 -1.01
C THR A 182 7.73 -3.12 -0.88
N LEU A 183 6.47 -2.66 -0.82
CA LEU A 183 6.09 -1.25 -0.72
C LEU A 183 6.69 -0.39 -1.85
N ARG A 184 6.95 -0.97 -3.02
CA ARG A 184 7.27 -0.18 -4.23
C ARG A 184 5.96 0.40 -4.76
N GLY A 185 6.06 1.58 -5.37
CA GLY A 185 4.91 2.36 -5.81
C GLY A 185 4.93 3.76 -5.18
N HIS A 186 3.77 4.40 -5.15
CA HIS A 186 3.64 5.81 -4.76
C HIS A 186 2.65 5.97 -3.60
N PHE A 187 2.87 5.22 -2.52
CA PHE A 187 2.22 5.48 -1.25
C PHE A 187 2.99 6.58 -0.50
N PRO A 188 2.32 7.57 0.13
CA PRO A 188 0.88 7.74 0.25
C PRO A 188 0.24 8.52 -0.91
N GLU A 189 0.99 9.01 -1.90
CA GLU A 189 0.47 9.94 -2.91
C GLU A 189 -0.73 9.40 -3.71
N GLU A 190 -0.77 8.11 -4.03
CA GLU A 190 -1.92 7.46 -4.65
C GLU A 190 -3.12 7.37 -3.70
N ALA A 191 -2.89 7.11 -2.41
CA ALA A 191 -3.95 7.09 -1.40
C ALA A 191 -4.54 8.48 -1.18
N ASP A 192 -3.68 9.50 -1.07
CA ASP A 192 -4.08 10.91 -1.00
C ASP A 192 -4.87 11.33 -2.24
N ALA A 193 -4.49 10.85 -3.42
CA ALA A 193 -5.20 11.09 -4.66
C ALA A 193 -6.63 10.52 -4.62
N VAL A 194 -6.82 9.29 -4.14
CA VAL A 194 -8.15 8.70 -3.95
C VAL A 194 -8.98 9.54 -2.98
N VAL A 195 -8.43 9.85 -1.80
CA VAL A 195 -9.14 10.62 -0.76
C VAL A 195 -9.56 11.99 -1.29
N SER A 196 -8.70 12.65 -2.08
CA SER A 196 -9.00 13.97 -2.65
C SER A 196 -10.17 13.99 -3.62
N VAL A 197 -10.57 12.84 -4.17
CA VAL A 197 -11.68 12.71 -5.13
C VAL A 197 -12.90 12.06 -4.47
N LEU A 198 -12.71 10.92 -3.80
CA LEU A 198 -13.79 10.10 -3.25
C LEU A 198 -14.18 10.49 -1.81
N GLY A 199 -13.40 11.34 -1.16
CA GLY A 199 -13.59 11.75 0.24
C GLY A 199 -12.77 10.92 1.23
N ASP A 200 -12.92 11.26 2.51
CA ASP A 200 -12.19 10.63 3.60
C ASP A 200 -12.53 9.14 3.74
N MET A 201 -11.53 8.36 4.14
CA MET A 201 -11.67 6.94 4.44
C MET A 201 -11.57 6.74 5.95
N ASP A 202 -12.38 5.83 6.50
CA ASP A 202 -12.40 5.56 7.95
C ASP A 202 -11.08 4.95 8.46
N ALA A 203 -10.39 4.16 7.62
CA ALA A 203 -9.13 3.53 7.97
C ALA A 203 -8.31 3.16 6.73
N TRP A 204 -6.98 3.13 6.88
CA TRP A 204 -6.05 2.53 5.92
C TRP A 204 -5.47 1.25 6.50
N ILE A 205 -5.55 0.17 5.73
CA ILE A 205 -5.01 -1.15 6.12
C ILE A 205 -3.80 -1.43 5.24
N ILE A 206 -2.61 -1.48 5.85
CA ILE A 206 -1.35 -1.78 5.17
C ILE A 206 -0.91 -3.17 5.60
N CYS A 207 -1.06 -4.16 4.72
CA CYS A 207 -0.72 -5.56 4.99
C CYS A 207 0.24 -6.11 3.91
N PRO A 208 1.55 -5.77 3.99
CA PRO A 208 2.51 -6.13 2.95
C PRO A 208 3.05 -7.55 3.10
N PHE A 209 2.76 -8.24 4.21
CA PHE A 209 3.27 -9.57 4.47
C PHE A 209 2.63 -10.61 3.54
N PHE A 210 3.47 -11.33 2.81
CA PHE A 210 3.05 -12.45 1.97
C PHE A 210 4.01 -13.62 2.17
N LEU A 211 3.56 -14.69 2.84
CA LEU A 211 4.42 -15.81 3.25
C LEU A 211 5.01 -16.59 2.07
N GLN A 212 4.30 -16.63 0.95
CA GLN A 212 4.69 -17.30 -0.29
C GLN A 212 5.59 -16.42 -1.18
N GLY A 213 5.75 -15.14 -0.82
CA GLY A 213 6.57 -14.17 -1.56
C GLY A 213 8.06 -14.45 -1.49
#